data_AF-A0A0F2CAK8-F1
#
_entry.id   AF-A0A0F2CAK8-F1
#
_cell.length_a   1.000
_cell.length_b   1.000
_cell.length_c   1.000
_cell.angle_alpha   90.00
_cell.angle_beta   90.00
_cell.angle_gamma   90.00
#
_symmetry.space_group_name_H-M   'P 1'
#
loop_
_entity.id
_entity.type
_entity.pdbx_description
1 polymer ?
#
loop_
_entity_poly.entity_id
_entity_poly.type
_entity_poly.pdbx_seq_one_letter_code
_entity_poly.pdbx_strand_id
1 'polypeptide(L)'
;MLFVGFSRYGRIPLGRDDEEPEFSMFSWISMLFAAGMGIGLVFWGAAEPLTFFETPPPGTVQANTLEAMHTAQAQVLYHWGPQAWAFYALVGAAIAYGAFRRGRTPLKGTTGPLGRTIDIFSIIVTLFGTAASLSLGALQIGHGVEIVTGIGELGARRSRLSSRFLTRSFTLRIRIRKLYNILYRLWRSCDGCDLGLGCAGGPLAHHRIVSRGIR
;
A
#
# COMPACT_ATOMS: atom_id res chain seq x y z
N MET A 1 -3.38 -7.90 -18.14
CA MET A 1 -4.22 -6.73 -17.82
C MET A 1 -4.71 -5.98 -19.04
N LEU A 2 -3.87 -5.75 -20.06
CA LEU A 2 -4.30 -5.11 -21.32
C LEU A 2 -5.54 -5.76 -21.93
N PHE A 3 -5.57 -7.10 -22.05
CA PHE A 3 -6.76 -7.82 -22.51
C PHE A 3 -8.00 -7.52 -21.65
N VAL A 4 -7.88 -7.53 -20.32
CA VAL A 4 -9.01 -7.25 -19.42
C VAL A 4 -9.51 -5.83 -19.60
N GLY A 5 -8.61 -4.85 -19.68
CA GLY A 5 -8.96 -3.43 -19.85
C GLY A 5 -9.60 -3.10 -21.19
N PHE A 6 -9.13 -3.68 -22.29
CA PHE A 6 -9.64 -3.39 -23.64
C PHE A 6 -10.76 -4.32 -24.11
N SER A 7 -11.03 -5.41 -23.40
CA SER A 7 -12.12 -6.33 -23.74
C SER A 7 -13.44 -5.94 -23.07
N ARG A 8 -14.49 -6.72 -23.36
CA ARG A 8 -15.81 -6.63 -22.70
C ARG A 8 -15.73 -6.69 -21.17
N TYR A 9 -14.69 -7.30 -20.60
CA TYR A 9 -14.54 -7.45 -19.16
C TYR A 9 -14.21 -6.12 -18.46
N GLY A 10 -13.55 -5.18 -19.13
CA GLY A 10 -13.22 -3.86 -18.59
C GLY A 10 -14.43 -2.94 -18.46
N ARG A 11 -15.55 -3.28 -19.10
CA ARG A 11 -16.82 -2.51 -19.02
C ARG A 11 -17.69 -2.90 -17.83
N ILE A 12 -17.29 -3.91 -17.05
CA ILE A 12 -18.06 -4.39 -15.91
C ILE A 12 -17.78 -3.48 -14.71
N PRO A 13 -18.77 -2.78 -14.15
CA PRO A 13 -18.57 -1.96 -12.96
C PRO A 13 -18.23 -2.84 -11.75
N LEU A 14 -17.25 -2.38 -10.95
CA LEU A 14 -16.79 -3.05 -9.73
C LEU A 14 -17.66 -2.69 -8.52
N GLY A 15 -18.95 -2.95 -8.62
CA GLY A 15 -19.98 -2.65 -7.62
C GLY A 15 -21.31 -3.29 -8.00
N ARG A 16 -22.41 -2.82 -7.40
CA ARG A 16 -23.76 -3.16 -7.86
C ARG A 16 -24.05 -2.47 -9.21
N ASP A 17 -25.08 -2.95 -9.92
CA ASP A 17 -25.40 -2.46 -11.27
C ASP A 17 -25.78 -0.97 -11.31
N ASP A 18 -26.23 -0.43 -10.18
CA ASP A 18 -26.72 0.93 -9.97
C ASP A 18 -25.83 1.77 -9.03
N GLU A 19 -24.62 1.29 -8.73
CA GLU A 19 -23.72 1.94 -7.76
C GLU A 19 -22.78 2.92 -8.46
N GLU A 20 -22.86 4.19 -8.05
CA GLU A 20 -21.95 5.24 -8.51
C GLU A 20 -20.59 5.17 -7.79
N PRO A 21 -19.50 5.67 -8.41
CA PRO A 21 -18.20 5.73 -7.75
C PRO A 21 -18.24 6.56 -6.45
N GLU A 22 -17.71 6.00 -5.37
CA GLU A 22 -17.62 6.70 -4.06
C GLU A 22 -16.69 7.93 -4.11
N PHE A 23 -15.68 7.89 -4.97
CA PHE A 23 -14.68 8.95 -5.11
C PHE A 23 -14.72 9.57 -6.51
N SER A 24 -14.54 10.89 -6.58
CA SER A 24 -14.38 11.59 -7.87
C SER A 24 -13.10 11.13 -8.58
N MET A 25 -13.06 11.26 -9.90
CA MET A 25 -11.89 10.87 -10.70
C MET A 25 -10.59 11.52 -10.23
N PHE A 26 -10.63 12.81 -9.87
CA PHE A 26 -9.46 13.52 -9.38
C PHE A 26 -8.98 12.97 -8.02
N SER A 27 -9.92 12.71 -7.11
CA SER A 27 -9.60 12.11 -5.81
C SER A 27 -9.02 10.70 -5.97
N TRP A 28 -9.60 9.89 -6.85
CA TRP A 28 -9.12 8.54 -7.15
C TRP A 28 -7.70 8.53 -7.74
N ILE A 29 -7.41 9.39 -8.72
CA ILE A 29 -6.05 9.54 -9.28
C ILE A 29 -5.07 9.99 -8.19
N SER A 30 -5.47 10.95 -7.35
CA SER A 30 -4.63 11.44 -6.25
C SER A 30 -4.29 10.32 -5.25
N MET A 31 -5.27 9.47 -4.93
CA MET A 31 -5.05 8.30 -4.08
C MET A 31 -4.08 7.29 -4.71
N LEU A 32 -4.14 7.08 -6.04
CA LEU A 32 -3.18 6.22 -6.74
C LEU A 32 -1.75 6.75 -6.64
N PHE A 33 -1.55 8.06 -6.85
CA PHE A 33 -0.22 8.68 -6.68
C PHE A 33 0.26 8.58 -5.22
N ALA A 34 -0.61 8.87 -4.25
CA ALA A 34 -0.26 8.76 -2.84
C ALA A 34 0.11 7.33 -2.43
N ALA A 35 -0.56 6.32 -2.99
CA ALA A 35 -0.23 4.92 -2.75
C ALA A 35 1.07 4.47 -3.46
N GLY A 36 1.38 5.05 -4.61
CA GLY A 36 2.57 4.74 -5.41
C GLY A 36 3.87 5.38 -4.93
N MET A 37 3.79 6.57 -4.31
CA MET A 37 4.96 7.32 -3.86
C MET A 37 5.51 6.73 -2.55
N GLY A 38 6.43 5.77 -2.67
CA GLY A 38 7.07 5.08 -1.54
C GLY A 38 8.55 5.39 -1.34
N ILE A 39 9.12 4.87 -0.25
CA ILE A 39 10.56 4.92 0.06
C ILE A 39 11.41 4.37 -1.09
N GLY A 40 10.88 3.37 -1.80
CA GLY A 40 11.54 2.76 -2.97
C GLY A 40 11.92 3.77 -4.04
N LEU A 41 11.06 4.75 -4.36
CA LEU A 41 11.37 5.77 -5.37
C LEU A 41 12.46 6.74 -4.91
N VAL A 42 12.50 7.07 -3.62
CA VAL A 42 13.52 7.99 -3.07
C VAL A 42 14.89 7.32 -3.02
N PHE A 43 14.94 6.01 -2.78
CA PHE A 43 16.18 5.24 -2.76
C PHE A 43 16.63 4.85 -4.17
N TRP A 44 15.79 4.11 -4.90
CA TRP A 44 16.13 3.54 -6.20
C TRP A 44 16.04 4.55 -7.35
N GLY A 45 15.28 5.64 -7.21
CA GLY A 45 15.11 6.63 -8.28
C GLY A 45 16.41 7.26 -8.77
N ALA A 46 17.39 7.44 -7.88
CA ALA A 46 18.74 7.89 -8.26
C ALA A 46 19.73 6.73 -8.38
N ALA A 47 19.67 5.75 -7.46
CA ALA A 47 20.67 4.69 -7.39
C ALA A 47 20.62 3.75 -8.61
N GLU A 48 19.42 3.38 -9.05
CA GLU A 48 19.22 2.40 -10.12
C GLU A 48 19.67 2.88 -11.52
N PRO A 49 19.28 4.07 -12.01
CA PRO A 49 19.77 4.55 -13.31
C PRO A 49 21.29 4.72 -13.32
N LEU A 50 21.88 5.17 -12.20
CA LEU A 50 23.34 5.29 -12.08
C LEU A 50 24.01 3.92 -12.12
N THR A 51 23.46 2.94 -11.38
CA THR A 51 23.97 1.57 -11.37
C THR A 51 23.94 0.95 -12.76
N PHE A 52 22.85 1.11 -13.52
CA PHE A 52 22.78 0.58 -14.89
C PHE A 52 23.60 1.35 -15.91
N PHE A 53 23.98 2.59 -15.60
CA PHE A 53 24.91 3.35 -16.42
C PHE A 53 26.36 2.86 -16.25
N GLU A 54 26.76 2.60 -15.00
CA GLU A 54 28.11 2.09 -14.66
C GLU A 54 28.24 0.59 -14.92
N THR A 55 27.16 -0.16 -14.74
CA THR A 55 27.11 -1.62 -14.93
C THR A 55 25.88 -1.98 -15.77
N PRO A 56 25.92 -1.73 -17.10
CA PRO A 56 24.83 -2.08 -17.99
C PRO A 56 24.53 -3.58 -17.98
N PRO A 57 23.28 -3.98 -18.30
CA PRO A 57 22.93 -5.40 -18.41
C PRO A 57 23.90 -6.14 -19.37
N PRO A 58 24.34 -7.36 -19.02
CA PRO A 58 25.32 -8.09 -19.83
C PRO A 58 24.87 -8.25 -21.28
N GLY A 59 25.77 -8.00 -22.22
CA GLY A 59 25.50 -8.16 -23.66
C GLY A 59 24.68 -7.03 -24.29
N THR A 60 24.52 -5.89 -23.61
CA THR A 60 23.84 -4.70 -24.18
C THR A 60 24.83 -3.68 -24.73
N VAL A 61 25.45 -2.89 -23.86
CA VAL A 61 26.29 -1.74 -24.23
C VAL A 61 27.48 -1.60 -23.29
N GLN A 62 28.50 -0.86 -23.70
CA GLN A 62 29.65 -0.55 -22.84
C GLN A 62 29.26 0.45 -21.75
N ALA A 63 29.76 0.21 -20.53
CA ALA A 63 29.56 1.08 -19.38
C ALA A 63 30.03 2.52 -19.62
N ASN A 64 29.40 3.47 -18.94
CA ASN A 64 29.76 4.90 -18.95
C ASN A 64 29.74 5.57 -20.34
N THR A 65 28.92 5.05 -21.26
CA THR A 65 28.73 5.63 -22.60
C THR A 65 27.38 6.33 -22.72
N LEU A 66 27.21 7.20 -23.73
CA LEU A 66 25.91 7.82 -24.01
C LEU A 66 24.82 6.76 -24.28
N GLU A 67 25.18 5.66 -24.93
CA GLU A 67 24.26 4.54 -25.19
C GLU A 67 23.85 3.79 -23.91
N ALA A 68 24.76 3.69 -22.93
CA ALA A 68 24.45 3.19 -21.59
C ALA A 68 23.43 4.05 -20.85
N MET A 69 23.40 5.37 -21.07
CA MET A 69 22.37 6.22 -20.47
C MET A 69 20.97 5.83 -20.96
N HIS A 70 20.81 5.63 -22.28
CA HIS A 70 19.53 5.24 -22.86
C HIS A 70 19.10 3.86 -22.37
N THR A 71 20.04 2.90 -22.33
CA THR A 71 19.77 1.53 -21.86
C THR A 71 19.40 1.51 -20.37
N ALA A 72 20.09 2.30 -19.54
CA ALA A 72 19.80 2.45 -18.12
C ALA A 72 18.39 3.01 -17.89
N GLN A 73 18.00 4.07 -18.60
CA GLN A 73 16.65 4.64 -18.49
C GLN A 73 15.57 3.66 -18.96
N ALA A 74 15.81 2.92 -20.05
CA ALA A 74 14.88 1.89 -20.51
C ALA A 74 14.68 0.78 -19.45
N GLN A 75 15.76 0.37 -18.77
CA GLN A 75 15.69 -0.65 -17.73
C GLN A 75 14.93 -0.16 -16.48
N VAL A 76 15.18 1.08 -16.03
CA VAL A 76 14.44 1.68 -14.91
C VAL A 76 12.95 1.78 -15.25
N LEU A 77 12.61 2.22 -16.47
CA LEU A 77 11.23 2.25 -16.94
C LEU A 77 10.60 0.86 -17.04
N TYR A 78 11.38 -0.18 -17.30
CA TYR A 78 10.87 -1.55 -17.28
C TYR A 78 10.54 -2.01 -15.85
N HIS A 79 11.39 -1.71 -14.86
CA HIS A 79 11.17 -2.09 -13.46
C HIS A 79 10.06 -1.29 -12.77
N TRP A 80 9.94 0.01 -13.03
CA TRP A 80 8.98 0.90 -12.35
C TRP A 80 7.79 1.33 -13.21
N GLY A 81 7.81 0.98 -14.49
CA GLY A 81 6.76 1.31 -15.45
C GLY A 81 5.62 0.30 -15.47
N PRO A 82 4.87 0.22 -16.59
CA PRO A 82 3.57 -0.45 -16.66
C PRO A 82 3.56 -1.92 -16.22
N GLN A 83 4.69 -2.62 -16.31
CA GLN A 83 4.82 -4.01 -15.87
C GLN A 83 4.47 -4.15 -14.38
N ALA A 84 5.02 -3.29 -13.51
CA ALA A 84 4.86 -3.44 -12.07
C ALA A 84 3.42 -3.14 -11.66
N TRP A 85 2.86 -2.07 -12.24
CA TRP A 85 1.47 -1.67 -12.05
C TRP A 85 0.48 -2.71 -12.56
N ALA A 86 0.83 -3.49 -13.59
CA ALA A 86 -0.04 -4.55 -14.10
C ALA A 86 -0.26 -5.68 -13.06
N PHE A 87 0.73 -6.00 -12.22
CA PHE A 87 0.56 -6.97 -11.14
C PHE A 87 -0.36 -6.43 -10.04
N TYR A 88 -0.23 -5.16 -9.67
CA TYR A 88 -1.14 -4.51 -8.71
C TYR A 88 -2.56 -4.44 -9.25
N ALA A 89 -2.73 -4.07 -10.52
CA ALA A 89 -4.03 -4.06 -11.17
C ALA A 89 -4.66 -5.46 -11.23
N LEU A 90 -3.87 -6.51 -11.49
CA LEU A 90 -4.36 -7.90 -11.50
C LEU A 90 -4.89 -8.32 -10.13
N VAL A 91 -4.09 -8.18 -9.08
CA VAL A 91 -4.47 -8.60 -7.72
C VAL A 91 -5.60 -7.70 -7.18
N GLY A 92 -5.49 -6.39 -7.38
CA GLY A 92 -6.49 -5.41 -6.98
C GLY A 92 -7.84 -5.66 -7.66
N ALA A 93 -7.86 -5.93 -8.97
CA ALA A 93 -9.08 -6.27 -9.68
C ALA A 93 -9.70 -7.59 -9.20
N ALA A 94 -8.87 -8.61 -8.92
CA ALA A 94 -9.37 -9.88 -8.39
C ALA A 94 -10.04 -9.71 -7.02
N ILE A 95 -9.43 -8.94 -6.11
CA ILE A 95 -9.98 -8.64 -4.80
C ILE A 95 -11.24 -7.77 -4.93
N ALA A 96 -11.19 -6.70 -5.71
CA ALA A 96 -12.32 -5.79 -5.90
C ALA A 96 -13.54 -6.51 -6.51
N TYR A 97 -13.33 -7.33 -7.55
CA TYR A 97 -14.41 -8.13 -8.14
C TYR A 97 -14.98 -9.15 -7.15
N GLY A 98 -14.13 -9.82 -6.37
CA GLY A 98 -14.57 -10.75 -5.32
C GLY A 98 -15.38 -10.06 -4.21
N ALA A 99 -14.90 -8.91 -3.75
CA ALA A 99 -15.47 -8.17 -2.63
C ALA A 99 -16.75 -7.43 -3.00
N PHE A 100 -16.68 -6.57 -4.02
CA PHE A 100 -17.76 -5.64 -4.36
C PHE A 100 -18.78 -6.28 -5.28
N ARG A 101 -18.35 -7.00 -6.33
CA ARG A 101 -19.27 -7.59 -7.31
C ARG A 101 -19.86 -8.93 -6.86
N ARG A 102 -19.05 -9.79 -6.24
CA ARG A 102 -19.49 -11.13 -5.77
C ARG A 102 -19.92 -11.16 -4.31
N GLY A 103 -19.75 -10.06 -3.55
CA GLY A 103 -20.12 -9.97 -2.14
C GLY A 103 -19.33 -10.93 -1.22
N ARG A 104 -18.17 -11.44 -1.66
CA ARG A 104 -17.35 -12.38 -0.88
C ARG A 104 -16.41 -11.60 0.01
N THR A 105 -16.23 -12.06 1.25
CA THR A 105 -15.20 -11.48 2.12
C THR A 105 -13.82 -11.85 1.58
N PRO A 106 -12.91 -10.87 1.34
CA PRO A 106 -11.62 -11.10 0.68
C PRO A 106 -10.71 -12.15 1.33
N LEU A 107 -10.90 -12.40 2.63
CA LEU A 107 -10.03 -13.24 3.46
C LEU A 107 -10.75 -14.45 4.09
N LYS A 108 -12.09 -14.47 4.10
CA LYS A 108 -12.89 -15.52 4.75
C LYS A 108 -13.51 -16.53 3.77
N GLY A 109 -13.34 -16.29 2.46
CA GLY A 109 -14.04 -17.02 1.40
C GLY A 109 -13.47 -18.38 0.99
N THR A 110 -12.36 -18.83 1.59
CA THR A 110 -11.75 -20.13 1.29
C THR A 110 -11.73 -21.00 2.55
N THR A 111 -12.88 -21.62 2.86
CA THR A 111 -13.08 -22.49 4.03
C THR A 111 -12.39 -23.86 3.88
N GLY A 112 -11.16 -23.90 3.37
CA GLY A 112 -10.39 -25.11 3.12
C GLY A 112 -8.88 -24.92 3.34
N PRO A 113 -8.10 -26.01 3.43
CA PRO A 113 -6.67 -25.96 3.73
C PRO A 113 -5.87 -25.12 2.72
N LEU A 114 -6.22 -25.18 1.44
CA LEU A 114 -5.61 -24.36 0.39
C LEU A 114 -5.81 -22.86 0.62
N GLY A 115 -6.99 -22.47 1.11
CA GLY A 115 -7.32 -21.08 1.44
C GLY A 115 -6.44 -20.51 2.55
N ARG A 116 -6.30 -21.30 3.61
CA ARG A 116 -5.45 -20.96 4.76
C ARG A 116 -3.99 -20.80 4.35
N THR A 117 -3.48 -21.65 3.47
CA THR A 117 -2.12 -21.54 2.96
C THR A 117 -1.90 -20.24 2.19
N ILE A 118 -2.82 -19.86 1.30
CA ILE A 118 -2.75 -18.58 0.56
C ILE A 118 -2.77 -17.39 1.52
N ASP A 119 -3.63 -17.42 2.55
CA ASP A 119 -3.72 -16.35 3.54
C ASP A 119 -2.41 -16.20 4.34
N ILE A 120 -1.83 -17.33 4.78
CA ILE A 120 -0.52 -17.34 5.47
C ILE A 120 0.57 -16.74 4.57
N PHE A 121 0.66 -17.17 3.31
CA PHE A 121 1.64 -16.62 2.38
C PHE A 121 1.42 -15.12 2.10
N SER A 122 0.17 -14.68 1.98
CA SER A 122 -0.19 -13.27 1.80
C SER A 122 0.30 -12.41 2.97
N ILE A 123 0.09 -12.87 4.20
CA ILE A 123 0.58 -12.20 5.41
C ILE A 123 2.11 -12.16 5.43
N ILE A 124 2.78 -13.29 5.13
CA ILE A 124 4.25 -13.38 5.07
C ILE A 124 4.82 -12.41 4.04
N VAL A 125 4.32 -12.43 2.80
CA VAL A 125 4.78 -11.56 1.72
C VAL A 125 4.59 -10.08 2.08
N THR A 126 3.43 -9.72 2.64
CA THR A 126 3.15 -8.35 3.07
C THR A 126 4.08 -7.90 4.20
N LEU A 127 4.35 -8.78 5.17
CA LEU A 127 5.25 -8.49 6.28
C LEU A 127 6.69 -8.28 5.79
N PHE A 128 7.21 -9.17 4.95
CA PHE A 128 8.56 -9.03 4.41
C PHE A 128 8.69 -7.82 3.48
N GLY A 129 7.71 -7.54 2.63
CA GLY A 129 7.73 -6.36 1.77
C GLY A 129 7.74 -5.04 2.56
N THR A 130 6.93 -4.95 3.61
CA THR A 130 6.90 -3.77 4.48
C THR A 130 8.17 -3.65 5.31
N ALA A 131 8.70 -4.75 5.84
CA ALA A 131 9.96 -4.76 6.59
C ALA A 131 11.14 -4.32 5.73
N ALA A 132 11.26 -4.81 4.49
CA ALA A 132 12.34 -4.42 3.58
C ALA A 132 12.31 -2.92 3.26
N SER A 133 11.12 -2.38 2.98
CA SER A 133 10.93 -0.95 2.71
C SER A 133 11.32 -0.09 3.92
N LEU A 134 10.96 -0.52 5.14
CA LEU A 134 11.32 0.17 6.37
C LEU A 134 12.83 0.11 6.65
N SER A 135 13.48 -1.02 6.37
CA SER A 135 14.93 -1.18 6.51
C SER A 135 15.70 -0.23 5.60
N LEU A 136 15.32 -0.12 4.31
CA LEU A 136 15.92 0.84 3.39
C LEU A 136 15.74 2.28 3.87
N GLY A 137 14.54 2.63 4.34
CA GLY A 137 14.26 3.96 4.89
C GLY A 137 15.11 4.28 6.14
N ALA A 138 15.33 3.29 7.01
CA ALA A 138 16.18 3.46 8.19
C ALA A 138 17.64 3.72 7.82
N LEU A 139 18.17 3.02 6.82
CA LEU A 139 19.52 3.25 6.28
C LEU A 139 19.63 4.66 5.67
N GLN A 140 18.65 5.05 4.85
CA GLN A 140 18.65 6.36 4.19
C GLN A 140 18.60 7.53 5.20
N ILE A 141 17.80 7.41 6.26
CA ILE A 141 17.78 8.41 7.34
C ILE A 141 19.09 8.40 8.13
N GLY A 142 19.65 7.22 8.41
CA GLY A 142 20.94 7.08 9.11
C GLY A 142 22.06 7.84 8.40
N HIS A 143 22.26 7.55 7.11
CA HIS A 143 23.25 8.23 6.29
C HIS A 143 22.97 9.72 6.13
N GLY A 144 21.70 10.11 5.97
CA GLY A 144 21.32 11.52 5.90
C GLY A 144 21.73 12.29 7.17
N VAL A 145 21.56 11.70 8.35
CA VAL A 145 21.99 12.31 9.62
C VAL A 145 23.52 12.42 9.67
N GLU A 146 24.26 11.37 9.33
CA GLU A 146 25.74 11.38 9.29
C GLU A 146 26.27 12.55 8.45
N ILE A 147 25.74 12.71 7.24
CA ILE A 147 26.14 13.77 6.30
C ILE A 147 25.84 15.16 6.87
N VAL A 148 24.64 15.38 7.42
CA VAL A 148 24.21 16.70 7.89
C VAL A 148 24.90 17.11 9.19
N THR A 149 25.16 16.16 10.09
CA THR A 149 25.67 16.46 11.44
C THR A 149 27.18 16.27 11.57
N GLY A 150 27.84 15.67 10.58
CA GLY A 150 29.31 15.49 10.54
C GLY A 150 29.87 14.58 11.64
N ILE A 151 28.99 14.02 12.48
CA ILE A 151 29.34 12.92 13.39
C ILE A 151 29.62 11.72 12.50
N GLY A 152 30.88 11.25 12.49
CA GLY A 152 31.30 10.08 11.73
C GLY A 152 30.41 8.85 11.99
N GLU A 153 30.64 7.78 11.23
CA GLU A 153 29.79 6.57 11.16
C GLU A 153 28.99 6.31 12.45
N LEU A 154 27.67 6.38 12.36
CA LEU A 154 26.76 6.09 13.46
C LEU A 154 26.90 4.59 13.78
N GLY A 155 27.86 4.25 14.63
CA GLY A 155 28.07 2.88 15.09
C GLY A 155 26.76 2.26 15.57
N ALA A 156 26.60 0.95 15.37
CA ALA A 156 25.35 0.19 15.47
C ALA A 156 24.44 0.52 16.68
N ARG A 157 24.98 1.07 17.77
CA ARG A 157 24.24 1.53 18.95
C ARG A 157 23.30 2.71 18.68
N ARG A 158 23.67 3.66 17.80
CA ARG A 158 22.90 4.90 17.55
C ARG A 158 21.91 4.76 16.39
N SER A 159 22.23 3.96 15.37
CA SER A 159 21.25 3.51 14.36
C SER A 159 20.14 2.64 14.97
N ARG A 160 20.45 1.84 16.00
CA ARG A 160 19.42 1.18 16.83
C ARG A 160 18.52 2.17 17.56
N LEU A 161 19.00 3.35 17.93
CA LEU A 161 18.18 4.38 18.59
C LEU A 161 17.20 5.04 17.61
N SER A 162 17.62 5.38 16.39
CA SER A 162 16.74 5.93 15.36
C SER A 162 15.68 4.92 14.91
N SER A 163 16.08 3.65 14.71
CA SER A 163 15.15 2.55 14.43
C SER A 163 14.15 2.33 15.57
N ARG A 164 14.60 2.36 16.84
CA ARG A 164 13.72 2.29 18.01
C ARG A 164 12.79 3.50 18.11
N PHE A 165 13.25 4.69 17.76
CA PHE A 165 12.42 5.90 17.74
C PHE A 165 11.34 5.81 16.66
N LEU A 166 11.69 5.44 15.43
CA LEU A 166 10.73 5.23 14.34
C LEU A 166 9.71 4.13 14.69
N THR A 167 10.17 3.01 15.24
CA THR A 167 9.30 1.90 15.68
C THR A 167 8.37 2.34 16.82
N ARG A 168 8.89 3.09 17.80
CA ARG A 168 8.11 3.60 18.93
C ARG A 168 7.09 4.64 18.48
N SER A 169 7.44 5.54 17.58
CA SER A 169 6.53 6.53 16.99
C SER A 169 5.44 5.86 16.16
N PHE A 170 5.78 4.84 15.36
CA PHE A 170 4.79 4.07 14.60
C PHE A 170 3.83 3.31 15.52
N THR A 171 4.36 2.64 16.54
CA THR A 171 3.55 1.91 17.54
C THR A 171 2.66 2.86 18.35
N LEU A 172 3.18 4.03 18.71
CA LEU A 172 2.43 5.08 19.40
C LEU A 172 1.30 5.60 18.51
N ARG A 173 1.55 5.82 17.22
CA ARG A 173 0.52 6.24 16.25
C ARG A 173 -0.57 5.19 16.08
N ILE A 174 -0.23 3.90 16.07
CA ILE A 174 -1.20 2.80 16.06
C ILE A 174 -2.04 2.81 17.34
N ARG A 175 -1.41 2.99 18.51
CA ARG A 175 -2.12 3.08 19.80
C ARG A 175 -3.06 4.29 19.85
N ILE A 176 -2.60 5.46 19.39
CA ILE A 176 -3.40 6.68 19.30
C ILE A 176 -4.59 6.47 18.34
N ARG A 177 -4.39 5.84 17.18
CA ARG A 177 -5.49 5.56 16.25
C ARG A 177 -6.52 4.57 16.81
N LYS A 178 -6.06 3.55 17.55
CA LYS A 178 -6.97 2.65 18.29
C LYS A 178 -7.74 3.42 19.37
N LEU A 179 -7.06 4.27 20.13
CA LEU A 179 -7.67 5.09 21.18
C LEU A 179 -8.70 6.06 20.59
N TYR A 180 -8.36 6.74 19.50
CA TYR A 180 -9.27 7.62 18.76
C TYR A 180 -10.49 6.87 18.24
N ASN A 181 -10.33 5.68 17.64
CA ASN A 181 -11.47 4.88 17.18
C ASN A 181 -12.35 4.36 18.33
N ILE A 182 -11.77 4.09 19.51
CA ILE A 182 -12.52 3.72 20.71
C ILE A 182 -13.29 4.93 21.23
N LEU A 183 -12.63 6.08 21.39
CA LEU A 183 -13.24 7.34 21.81
C LEU A 183 -14.34 7.79 20.85
N TYR A 184 -14.13 7.67 19.54
CA TYR A 184 -15.12 7.98 18.52
C TYR A 184 -16.36 7.07 18.60
N ARG A 185 -16.18 5.77 18.90
CA ARG A 185 -17.29 4.85 19.14
C ARG A 185 -18.04 5.16 20.43
N LEU A 186 -17.33 5.55 21.49
CA LEU A 186 -17.93 5.98 22.75
C LEU A 186 -18.71 7.29 22.57
N TRP A 187 -18.12 8.29 21.91
CA TRP A 187 -18.76 9.56 21.59
C TRP A 187 -20.04 9.36 20.77
N ARG A 188 -19.99 8.58 19.68
CA ARG A 188 -21.19 8.24 18.90
C ARG A 188 -22.24 7.47 19.72
N SER A 189 -21.82 6.72 20.74
CA SER A 189 -22.74 6.02 21.64
C SER A 189 -23.35 6.97 22.68
N CYS A 190 -22.65 8.03 23.08
CA CYS A 190 -23.13 9.06 24.01
C CYS A 190 -24.04 10.10 23.32
N ASP A 191 -23.73 10.53 22.09
CA ASP A 191 -24.62 11.40 21.29
C ASP A 191 -25.98 10.74 21.02
N GLY A 192 -26.02 9.40 21.00
CA GLY A 192 -27.28 8.63 20.94
C GLY A 192 -28.05 8.56 22.27
N CYS A 193 -27.44 8.96 23.39
CA CYS A 193 -28.05 8.95 24.73
C CYS A 193 -28.42 10.35 25.25
N ASP A 194 -27.73 11.42 24.83
CA ASP A 194 -28.01 12.78 25.32
C ASP A 194 -29.20 13.47 24.62
N LEU A 195 -29.69 12.93 23.51
CA LEU A 195 -30.97 13.32 22.90
C LEU A 195 -32.08 12.40 23.44
N GLY A 196 -32.54 12.68 24.66
CA GLY A 196 -33.68 12.04 25.32
C GLY A 196 -35.04 12.27 24.62
N LEU A 197 -35.15 11.88 23.35
CA LEU A 197 -36.37 11.86 22.56
C LEU A 197 -36.49 10.51 21.86
N GLY A 198 -37.35 9.66 22.42
CA GLY A 198 -38.13 8.66 21.70
C GLY A 198 -37.37 7.60 20.89
N CYS A 199 -37.27 6.41 21.46
CA CYS A 199 -37.22 5.18 20.66
C CYS A 199 -38.52 5.08 19.83
N ALA A 200 -38.54 5.60 18.59
CA ALA A 200 -39.59 5.33 17.62
C ALA A 200 -39.14 5.58 16.16
N GLY A 201 -38.93 4.49 15.40
CA GLY A 201 -39.25 4.43 13.97
C GLY A 201 -38.30 5.02 12.89
N GLY A 202 -37.32 4.22 12.44
CA GLY A 202 -36.83 4.14 11.04
C GLY A 202 -36.02 5.33 10.44
N PRO A 203 -35.26 5.13 9.32
CA PRO A 203 -35.16 3.95 8.46
C PRO A 203 -33.88 3.13 8.69
N LEU A 204 -34.09 1.86 9.02
CA LEU A 204 -33.09 0.80 8.99
C LEU A 204 -32.78 0.39 7.55
N ALA A 205 -31.95 1.15 6.82
CA ALA A 205 -31.39 0.67 5.56
C ALA A 205 -30.18 1.52 5.15
N HIS A 206 -28.98 1.28 5.72
CA HIS A 206 -27.72 1.48 4.98
C HIS A 206 -26.45 0.96 5.69
N HIS A 207 -26.50 0.63 6.99
CA HIS A 207 -25.27 0.24 7.73
C HIS A 207 -25.16 -1.23 8.14
N ARG A 208 -26.04 -2.11 7.66
CA ARG A 208 -26.07 -3.53 8.06
C ARG A 208 -25.07 -4.44 7.30
N ILE A 209 -23.92 -3.91 6.88
CA ILE A 209 -22.85 -4.70 6.22
C ILE A 209 -21.53 -4.70 7.02
N VAL A 210 -21.25 -3.70 7.87
CA VAL A 210 -19.92 -3.58 8.50
C VAL A 210 -19.78 -4.33 9.84
N SER A 211 -20.89 -4.79 10.46
CA SER A 211 -20.85 -5.41 11.80
C SER A 211 -20.86 -6.94 11.84
N ARG A 212 -20.90 -7.64 10.70
CA ARG A 212 -20.84 -9.14 10.68
C ARG A 212 -19.46 -9.72 10.32
N GLY A 213 -18.42 -8.89 10.17
CA GLY A 213 -17.07 -9.33 9.79
C GLY A 213 -16.13 -9.72 10.93
N ILE A 214 -16.40 -9.28 12.17
CA ILE A 214 -15.57 -9.58 13.36
C ILE A 214 -16.39 -10.47 14.31
N ARG A 215 -16.49 -11.74 13.92
CA ARG A 215 -16.57 -12.89 14.81
C ARG A 215 -15.87 -14.05 14.13
#